data_AF-A0A918NJB7-F1
#
_entry.id   AF-A0A918NJB7-F1
#
_cell.length_a   1.000
_cell.length_b   1.000
_cell.length_c   1.000
_cell.angle_alpha   90.00
_cell.angle_beta   90.00
_cell.angle_gamma   90.00
#
_symmetry.space_group_name_H-M   'P 1'
#
loop_
_entity.id
_entity.type
_entity.pdbx_description
1 polymer ?
#
loop_
_entity_poly.entity_id
_entity_poly.type
_entity_poly.pdbx_seq_one_letter_code
_entity_poly.pdbx_strand_id
1 'polypeptide(L)'
;MSLPVPAHAGAPARPDTAGFGEQILFKASQDPGYACFRIPAVVRTADGTLLAFAEGRVHDCGDSGDIDIVLKRSTDGGRTWGPLQVVDEGGGDTHGNPAPVVDRETGRVLLAETYNTGRTDGRNCAIPCDRTPHLRHSDDDGRTWSQPRDLSDEIMPGHWNSWYATGPVHGIQLTRGRHAGRLVLTVNTETWDGTRISASHAALVVSDDGGDHWRVGATDSWPMDEDGTFRQKPSEMTLAERADGAILVSGREQDGTDLGHRAQAVSRDGGEHFTGPFRTLPDLYTPQVQASVLRLGDRVLLAAPADPNRRRTMMIRSSYDGGRTWDSVDRGTVVTTDWSGYSDLVDAGGGTVGLMYEAGAVDARDEIRFARFTEDWLRPRRGPDPTTPDRGLLAPPAAVLGGARPTPGVSRGALEFDGADDAVRLPYGDRLPLGTKDFTASLWFRYTATAGEQPLLWMGGVGADQPQVWLRAEPANGRVQGLITTRDGAAPPASAYVRTTKAYNDGAWHHLALRRSAGRLVLSVDGTEVNGADVPGSVSRNSPFGVHVGQRVDSRAHFTGAIDDVRVYDRALGDEELAAVRDLDARAPRDAVVWLPLDRVKAAR
;
A
#
# COMPACT_ATOMS: atom_id res chain seq x y z
N MET A 1 47.57 -19.38 28.34
CA MET A 1 46.28 -19.99 28.65
C MET A 1 45.25 -18.88 28.69
N SER A 2 44.51 -18.68 27.60
CA SER A 2 43.44 -17.68 27.51
C SER A 2 42.12 -18.42 27.64
N LEU A 3 41.25 -17.95 28.54
CA LEU A 3 39.93 -18.55 28.80
C LEU A 3 38.96 -18.24 27.64
N PRO A 4 37.97 -19.12 27.36
CA PRO A 4 37.01 -18.91 26.29
C PRO A 4 35.98 -17.84 26.66
N VAL A 5 35.64 -16.98 25.71
CA VAL A 5 34.54 -16.01 25.79
C VAL A 5 33.20 -16.75 25.64
N PRO A 6 32.15 -16.45 26.44
CA PRO A 6 30.88 -17.14 26.33
C PRO A 6 30.11 -16.72 25.07
N ALA A 7 29.49 -17.69 24.41
CA ALA A 7 28.52 -17.48 23.35
C ALA A 7 27.38 -16.56 23.83
N HIS A 8 27.06 -15.53 23.05
CA HIS A 8 25.95 -14.63 23.33
C HIS A 8 24.62 -15.36 23.09
N ALA A 9 23.89 -15.59 24.18
CA ALA A 9 22.51 -16.07 24.11
C ALA A 9 21.63 -14.99 23.45
N GLY A 10 20.96 -15.34 22.36
CA GLY A 10 19.98 -14.49 21.69
C GLY A 10 18.81 -14.13 22.62
N ALA A 11 18.20 -12.97 22.37
CA ALA A 11 17.01 -12.52 23.07
C ALA A 11 15.89 -13.59 23.01
N PRO A 12 15.08 -13.76 24.08
CA PRO A 12 14.06 -14.80 24.12
C PRO A 12 12.98 -14.53 23.07
N ALA A 13 12.68 -15.56 22.28
CA ALA A 13 11.56 -15.56 21.35
C ALA A 13 10.25 -15.21 22.08
N ARG A 14 9.43 -14.34 21.47
CA ARG A 14 8.04 -14.14 21.90
C ARG A 14 7.34 -15.51 21.88
N PRO A 15 6.46 -15.81 22.85
CA PRO A 15 5.76 -17.09 22.88
C PRO A 15 4.99 -17.30 21.58
N ASP A 16 5.18 -18.46 20.95
CA ASP A 16 4.38 -18.95 19.82
C ASP A 16 2.90 -18.86 20.23
N THR A 17 2.20 -17.82 19.76
CA THR A 17 0.76 -17.93 19.59
C THR A 17 0.54 -19.08 18.61
N ALA A 18 -0.35 -20.02 18.91
CA ALA A 18 -0.54 -21.23 18.11
C ALA A 18 -0.53 -20.91 16.60
N GLY A 19 0.57 -21.23 15.92
CA GLY A 19 0.74 -21.03 14.49
C GLY A 19 1.30 -19.68 14.02
N PHE A 20 1.99 -18.87 14.82
CA PHE A 20 2.83 -17.73 14.37
C PHE A 20 4.16 -17.65 15.12
N GLY A 21 5.26 -17.49 14.38
CA GLY A 21 6.59 -17.20 14.92
C GLY A 21 7.39 -16.29 13.99
N GLU A 22 8.31 -15.50 14.54
CA GLU A 22 9.11 -14.52 13.78
C GLU A 22 10.56 -14.47 14.29
N GLN A 23 11.49 -14.20 13.38
CA GLN A 23 12.89 -13.94 13.69
C GLN A 23 13.49 -12.87 12.77
N ILE A 24 14.54 -12.19 13.24
CA ILE A 24 15.38 -11.34 12.39
C ILE A 24 16.22 -12.25 11.50
N LEU A 25 16.22 -12.01 10.19
CA LEU A 25 16.95 -12.81 9.21
C LEU A 25 18.20 -12.09 8.68
N PHE A 26 18.09 -10.81 8.34
CA PHE A 26 19.24 -9.99 7.91
C PHE A 26 19.33 -8.73 8.75
N LYS A 27 20.52 -8.46 9.29
CA LYS A 27 20.79 -7.25 10.08
C LYS A 27 22.27 -6.93 10.06
N ALA A 28 22.62 -5.67 9.78
CA ALA A 28 24.01 -5.22 9.69
C ALA A 28 24.86 -5.55 10.93
N SER A 29 24.26 -5.50 12.12
CA SER A 29 24.95 -5.84 13.37
C SER A 29 25.21 -7.35 13.56
N GLN A 30 24.59 -8.21 12.74
CA GLN A 30 24.72 -9.67 12.78
C GLN A 30 25.51 -10.21 11.59
N ASP A 31 25.49 -9.48 10.46
CA ASP A 31 26.11 -9.84 9.20
C ASP A 31 27.10 -8.72 8.79
N PRO A 32 28.36 -8.74 9.28
CA PRO A 32 29.32 -7.67 9.04
C PRO A 32 29.70 -7.56 7.56
N GLY A 33 30.04 -6.35 7.12
CA GLY A 33 30.38 -6.04 5.73
C GLY A 33 29.32 -5.19 5.01
N TYR A 34 28.11 -5.11 5.57
CA TYR A 34 27.01 -4.33 5.01
C TYR A 34 26.49 -3.29 6.00
N ALA A 35 26.13 -2.11 5.48
CA ALA A 35 25.47 -1.07 6.25
C ALA A 35 23.99 -1.40 6.48
N CYS A 36 23.33 -2.05 5.51
CA CYS A 36 21.99 -2.58 5.67
C CYS A 36 21.62 -3.60 4.58
N PHE A 37 20.46 -4.23 4.77
CA PHE A 37 19.89 -5.20 3.85
C PHE A 37 18.50 -4.76 3.41
N ARG A 38 18.20 -4.88 2.13
CA ARG A 38 16.93 -4.42 1.54
C ARG A 38 16.42 -5.37 0.47
N ILE A 39 15.22 -5.10 -0.03
CA ILE A 39 14.63 -5.78 -1.20
C ILE A 39 14.56 -7.31 -1.01
N PRO A 40 13.81 -7.79 0.00
CA PRO A 40 13.65 -9.21 0.28
C PRO A 40 12.96 -9.95 -0.87
N ALA A 41 13.50 -11.11 -1.23
CA ALA A 41 12.83 -12.08 -2.09
C ALA A 41 13.03 -13.50 -1.55
N VAL A 42 11.99 -14.34 -1.55
CA VAL A 42 12.08 -15.70 -1.02
C VAL A 42 11.36 -16.71 -1.90
N VAL A 43 12.01 -17.85 -2.14
CA VAL A 43 11.42 -18.99 -2.85
C VAL A 43 11.65 -20.28 -2.08
N ARG A 44 10.77 -21.25 -2.33
CA ARG A 44 10.92 -22.64 -1.90
C ARG A 44 11.33 -23.49 -3.10
N THR A 45 12.47 -24.16 -2.99
CA THR A 45 12.99 -25.06 -4.03
C THR A 45 12.18 -26.33 -4.15
N ALA A 46 12.42 -27.13 -5.20
CA ALA A 46 11.80 -28.44 -5.37
C ALA A 46 12.11 -29.40 -4.19
N ASP A 47 13.30 -29.27 -3.59
CA ASP A 47 13.72 -30.05 -2.42
C ASP A 47 13.12 -29.51 -1.10
N GLY A 48 12.42 -28.39 -1.15
CA GLY A 48 11.77 -27.77 0.00
C GLY A 48 12.65 -26.84 0.81
N THR A 49 13.88 -26.57 0.37
CA THR A 49 14.76 -25.54 0.94
C THR A 49 14.16 -24.16 0.67
N LEU A 50 14.20 -23.27 1.67
CA LEU A 50 13.92 -21.85 1.46
C LEU A 50 15.21 -21.12 1.14
N LEU A 51 15.17 -20.33 0.07
CA LEU A 51 16.24 -19.43 -0.35
C LEU A 51 15.76 -17.99 -0.15
N ALA A 52 16.36 -17.27 0.80
CA ALA A 52 16.03 -15.90 1.11
C ALA A 52 17.12 -14.97 0.59
N PHE A 53 16.78 -14.18 -0.42
CA PHE A 53 17.65 -13.21 -1.07
C PHE A 53 17.40 -11.80 -0.53
N ALA A 54 18.44 -10.99 -0.54
CA ALA A 54 18.36 -9.56 -0.26
C ALA A 54 19.46 -8.82 -1.03
N GLU A 55 19.27 -7.52 -1.22
CA GLU A 55 20.37 -6.60 -1.49
C GLU A 55 21.18 -6.41 -0.21
N GLY A 56 22.48 -6.72 -0.26
CA GLY A 56 23.47 -6.34 0.76
C GLY A 56 24.11 -5.02 0.36
N ARG A 57 23.75 -3.92 1.03
CA ARG A 57 24.25 -2.57 0.68
C ARG A 57 25.46 -2.23 1.53
N VAL A 58 26.63 -2.06 0.89
CA VAL A 58 27.93 -2.06 1.58
C VAL A 58 28.14 -0.80 2.41
N HIS A 59 27.86 0.38 1.86
CA HIS A 59 28.23 1.66 2.49
C HIS A 59 27.08 2.37 3.21
N ASP A 60 25.86 2.30 2.67
CA ASP A 60 24.68 2.96 3.21
C ASP A 60 23.39 2.28 2.69
N CYS A 61 22.23 2.88 2.97
CA CYS A 61 20.92 2.36 2.56
C CYS A 61 20.30 3.07 1.35
N GLY A 62 21.10 3.76 0.55
CA GLY A 62 20.74 4.40 -0.72
C GLY A 62 20.61 3.38 -1.85
N ASP A 63 19.91 3.75 -2.91
CA ASP A 63 19.51 2.84 -4.01
C ASP A 63 20.57 2.71 -5.11
N SER A 64 21.78 3.24 -4.89
CA SER A 64 22.93 3.10 -5.78
C SER A 64 24.23 3.15 -4.99
N GLY A 65 25.30 2.62 -5.58
CA GLY A 65 26.58 2.38 -4.93
C GLY A 65 26.94 0.91 -5.03
N ASP A 66 27.82 0.45 -4.15
CA ASP A 66 28.23 -0.95 -4.03
C ASP A 66 27.11 -1.76 -3.35
N ILE A 67 26.37 -2.51 -4.17
CA ILE A 67 25.25 -3.35 -3.72
C ILE A 67 25.43 -4.76 -4.28
N ASP A 68 25.52 -5.71 -3.35
CA ASP A 68 25.61 -7.14 -3.63
C ASP A 68 24.23 -7.79 -3.58
N ILE A 69 24.08 -8.96 -4.24
CA ILE A 69 22.98 -9.89 -3.96
C ILE A 69 23.48 -10.97 -3.00
N VAL A 70 22.79 -11.09 -1.86
CA VAL A 70 23.13 -12.04 -0.80
C VAL A 70 22.01 -13.04 -0.57
N LEU A 71 22.35 -14.19 0.01
CA LEU A 71 21.47 -15.34 0.25
C LEU A 71 21.66 -15.90 1.66
N LYS A 72 20.56 -16.30 2.30
CA LYS A 72 20.54 -17.28 3.40
C LYS A 72 19.64 -18.44 3.03
N ARG A 73 20.02 -19.65 3.45
CA ARG A 73 19.31 -20.91 3.13
C ARG A 73 18.71 -21.54 4.39
N SER A 74 17.51 -22.12 4.28
CA SER A 74 16.88 -22.89 5.36
C SER A 74 16.33 -24.22 4.84
N THR A 75 16.70 -25.33 5.48
CA THR A 75 16.26 -26.68 5.12
C THR A 75 15.17 -27.23 6.05
N ASP A 76 14.67 -26.42 6.97
CA ASP A 76 13.70 -26.82 8.00
C ASP A 76 12.42 -25.95 8.00
N GLY A 77 12.11 -25.35 6.84
CA GLY A 77 10.93 -24.51 6.63
C GLY A 77 11.06 -23.13 7.27
N GLY A 78 12.28 -22.59 7.36
CA GLY A 78 12.58 -21.25 7.86
C GLY A 78 12.67 -21.14 9.38
N ARG A 79 12.86 -22.26 10.10
CA ARG A 79 13.08 -22.26 11.56
C ARG A 79 14.51 -21.86 11.88
N THR A 80 15.47 -22.43 11.16
CA THR A 80 16.88 -22.07 11.24
C THR A 80 17.43 -21.71 9.87
N TRP A 81 18.44 -20.84 9.86
CA TRP A 81 19.05 -20.31 8.64
C TRP A 81 20.56 -20.51 8.69
N GLY A 82 21.12 -20.91 7.54
CA GLY A 82 22.56 -21.00 7.34
C GLY A 82 23.26 -19.64 7.31
N PRO A 83 24.60 -19.63 7.20
CA PRO A 83 25.37 -18.40 7.11
C PRO A 83 25.01 -17.59 5.85
N LEU A 84 25.29 -16.29 5.89
CA LEU A 84 25.22 -15.41 4.73
C LEU A 84 26.13 -15.91 3.60
N GLN A 85 25.62 -15.88 2.37
CA GLN A 85 26.35 -16.18 1.15
C GLN A 85 26.22 -14.99 0.21
N VAL A 86 27.32 -14.59 -0.44
CA VAL A 86 27.27 -13.63 -1.54
C VAL A 86 27.02 -14.41 -2.83
N VAL A 87 25.91 -14.12 -3.50
CA VAL A 87 25.52 -14.74 -4.77
C VAL A 87 26.13 -13.95 -5.93
N ASP A 88 26.12 -12.63 -5.78
CA ASP A 88 26.62 -11.71 -6.78
C ASP A 88 27.25 -10.49 -6.10
N GLU A 89 28.52 -10.23 -6.41
CA GLU A 89 29.28 -9.09 -5.89
C GLU A 89 29.08 -7.89 -6.84
N GLY A 90 28.62 -6.76 -6.32
CA GLY A 90 28.45 -5.52 -7.08
C GLY A 90 29.79 -4.88 -7.45
N GLY A 91 30.82 -5.03 -6.60
CA GLY A 91 32.19 -4.60 -6.90
C GLY A 91 32.32 -3.08 -7.10
N GLY A 92 31.48 -2.29 -6.42
CA GLY A 92 31.35 -0.84 -6.60
C GLY A 92 30.17 -0.42 -7.47
N ASP A 93 29.59 -1.34 -8.23
CA ASP A 93 28.36 -1.16 -9.00
C ASP A 93 27.13 -1.67 -8.23
N THR A 94 25.95 -1.39 -8.77
CA THR A 94 24.67 -1.67 -8.15
C THR A 94 24.05 -2.92 -8.80
N HIS A 95 24.09 -4.04 -8.10
CA HIS A 95 23.34 -5.24 -8.47
C HIS A 95 22.12 -5.34 -7.55
N GLY A 96 20.92 -5.37 -8.12
CA GLY A 96 19.70 -5.19 -7.33
C GLY A 96 18.45 -5.81 -7.92
N ASN A 97 17.35 -5.65 -7.18
CA ASN A 97 16.03 -6.19 -7.53
C ASN A 97 16.03 -7.72 -7.78
N PRO A 98 16.45 -8.55 -6.81
CA PRO A 98 16.41 -9.99 -6.96
C PRO A 98 14.97 -10.48 -7.20
N ALA A 99 14.79 -11.28 -8.24
CA ALA A 99 13.53 -11.84 -8.68
C ALA A 99 13.70 -13.35 -8.97
N PRO A 100 13.75 -14.19 -7.92
CA PRO A 100 13.97 -15.62 -8.07
C PRO A 100 12.72 -16.35 -8.58
N VAL A 101 12.91 -17.40 -9.38
CA VAL A 101 11.86 -18.35 -9.79
C VAL A 101 12.41 -19.76 -9.81
N VAL A 102 11.59 -20.73 -9.41
CA VAL A 102 11.98 -22.14 -9.36
C VAL A 102 11.28 -22.89 -10.48
N ASP A 103 12.05 -23.51 -11.35
CA ASP A 103 11.55 -24.56 -12.22
C ASP A 103 11.43 -25.85 -11.41
N ARG A 104 10.20 -26.24 -11.08
CA ARG A 104 9.92 -27.40 -10.25
C ARG A 104 10.06 -28.72 -11.00
N GLU A 105 10.15 -28.70 -12.33
CA GLU A 105 10.34 -29.91 -13.13
C GLU A 105 11.80 -30.37 -13.09
N THR A 106 12.74 -29.43 -13.19
CA THR A 106 14.19 -29.71 -13.17
C THR A 106 14.82 -29.52 -11.79
N GLY A 107 14.21 -28.73 -10.91
CA GLY A 107 14.78 -28.30 -9.63
C GLY A 107 15.70 -27.07 -9.75
N ARG A 108 15.91 -26.55 -10.97
CA ARG A 108 16.71 -25.35 -11.22
C ARG A 108 16.09 -24.13 -10.54
N VAL A 109 16.92 -23.37 -9.86
CA VAL A 109 16.57 -22.05 -9.33
C VAL A 109 17.17 -20.99 -10.23
N LEU A 110 16.34 -20.11 -10.75
CA LEU A 110 16.74 -18.97 -11.58
C LEU A 110 16.64 -17.70 -10.73
N LEU A 111 17.61 -16.81 -10.86
CA LEU A 111 17.64 -15.51 -10.19
C LEU A 111 17.80 -14.44 -11.25
N ALA A 112 16.71 -13.72 -11.52
CA ALA A 112 16.77 -12.49 -12.32
C ALA A 112 17.16 -11.33 -11.42
N GLU A 113 17.98 -10.43 -11.94
CA GLU A 113 18.53 -9.26 -11.24
C GLU A 113 18.80 -8.13 -12.24
N THR A 114 19.18 -6.96 -11.73
CA THR A 114 19.46 -5.78 -12.57
C THR A 114 20.78 -5.14 -12.18
N TYR A 115 21.55 -4.72 -13.18
CA TYR A 115 22.86 -4.09 -12.99
C TYR A 115 22.82 -2.65 -13.47
N ASN A 116 23.44 -1.74 -12.73
CA ASN A 116 23.76 -0.39 -13.21
C ASN A 116 25.01 0.13 -12.52
N THR A 117 25.65 1.14 -13.14
CA THR A 117 26.81 1.80 -12.53
C THR A 117 26.46 2.34 -11.13
N GLY A 118 27.33 2.05 -10.17
CA GLY A 118 27.19 2.54 -8.80
C GLY A 118 27.49 4.02 -8.67
N ARG A 119 26.91 4.66 -7.65
CA ARG A 119 27.12 6.08 -7.35
C ARG A 119 27.40 6.27 -5.87
N THR A 120 28.38 7.12 -5.57
CA THR A 120 28.76 7.45 -4.19
C THR A 120 28.20 8.81 -3.73
N ASP A 121 27.38 9.47 -4.55
CA ASP A 121 26.78 10.78 -4.25
C ASP A 121 25.37 10.69 -3.64
N GLY A 122 24.93 9.47 -3.29
CA GLY A 122 23.63 9.18 -2.69
C GLY A 122 22.44 9.37 -3.64
N ARG A 123 22.69 9.58 -4.94
CA ARG A 123 21.63 9.68 -5.96
C ARG A 123 21.36 8.32 -6.58
N ASN A 124 20.17 8.18 -7.15
CA ASN A 124 19.84 7.06 -8.03
C ASN A 124 20.69 7.10 -9.31
N CYS A 125 20.59 6.06 -10.13
CA CYS A 125 21.25 6.02 -11.44
C CYS A 125 20.99 7.28 -12.27
N ALA A 126 21.94 7.60 -13.16
CA ALA A 126 21.78 8.72 -14.10
C ALA A 126 20.54 8.52 -14.98
N ILE A 127 19.98 9.60 -15.54
CA ILE A 127 18.88 9.52 -16.51
C ILE A 127 19.42 9.94 -17.89
N PRO A 128 19.24 9.13 -18.96
CA PRO A 128 18.65 7.79 -18.95
C PRO A 128 19.48 6.80 -18.12
N CYS A 129 18.79 5.90 -17.44
CA CYS A 129 19.40 4.91 -16.56
C CYS A 129 19.81 3.68 -17.36
N ASP A 130 21.10 3.43 -17.47
CA ASP A 130 21.66 2.24 -18.10
C ASP A 130 21.59 1.07 -17.11
N ARG A 131 20.37 0.59 -16.86
CA ARG A 131 20.08 -0.51 -15.93
C ARG A 131 19.61 -1.71 -16.73
N THR A 132 20.38 -2.81 -16.69
CA THR A 132 20.22 -3.94 -17.60
C THR A 132 19.87 -5.24 -16.86
N PRO A 133 18.99 -6.09 -17.42
CA PRO A 133 18.57 -7.33 -16.79
C PRO A 133 19.61 -8.45 -16.94
N HIS A 134 19.85 -9.17 -15.85
CA HIS A 134 20.77 -10.29 -15.79
C HIS A 134 20.11 -11.52 -15.15
N LEU A 135 20.67 -12.70 -15.44
CA LEU A 135 20.17 -13.98 -14.96
C LEU A 135 21.31 -14.88 -14.49
N ARG A 136 21.14 -15.46 -13.31
CA ARG A 136 21.95 -16.57 -12.80
C ARG A 136 21.07 -17.77 -12.52
N HIS A 137 21.66 -18.95 -12.45
CA HIS A 137 20.95 -20.13 -11.99
C HIS A 137 21.79 -20.97 -11.02
N SER A 138 21.08 -21.79 -10.24
CA SER A 138 21.62 -22.83 -9.40
C SER A 138 20.93 -24.15 -9.72
N ASP A 139 21.75 -25.17 -9.99
CA ASP A 139 21.31 -26.55 -10.25
C ASP A 139 21.55 -27.47 -9.03
N ASP A 140 21.95 -26.91 -7.89
CA ASP A 140 22.34 -27.65 -6.69
C ASP A 140 21.64 -27.15 -5.40
N ASP A 141 20.38 -26.73 -5.55
CA ASP A 141 19.51 -26.26 -4.45
C ASP A 141 20.03 -24.97 -3.78
N GLY A 142 20.56 -24.04 -4.60
CA GLY A 142 21.04 -22.73 -4.18
C GLY A 142 22.39 -22.75 -3.48
N ARG A 143 23.21 -23.79 -3.65
CA ARG A 143 24.53 -23.88 -2.98
C ARG A 143 25.61 -23.19 -3.80
N THR A 144 25.55 -23.31 -5.11
CA THR A 144 26.43 -22.62 -6.06
C THR A 144 25.61 -21.97 -7.16
N TRP A 145 26.19 -20.95 -7.79
CA TRP A 145 25.53 -20.12 -8.78
C TRP A 145 26.39 -19.99 -10.04
N SER A 146 25.72 -19.96 -11.19
CA SER A 146 26.36 -19.74 -12.48
C SER A 146 26.98 -18.34 -12.57
N GLN A 147 27.82 -18.13 -13.59
CA GLN A 147 28.14 -16.79 -14.06
C GLN A 147 26.86 -16.09 -14.56
N PRO A 148 26.80 -14.74 -14.51
CA PRO A 148 25.62 -14.01 -14.96
C PRO A 148 25.52 -14.06 -16.47
N ARG A 149 24.28 -14.16 -16.97
CA ARG A 149 23.93 -14.00 -18.37
C ARG A 149 23.14 -12.71 -18.54
N ASP A 150 23.60 -11.83 -19.41
CA ASP A 150 22.87 -10.63 -19.83
C ASP A 150 21.63 -11.05 -20.64
N LEU A 151 20.45 -10.53 -20.27
CA LEU A 151 19.18 -10.78 -20.95
C LEU A 151 18.70 -9.60 -21.81
N SER A 152 19.52 -8.56 -21.99
CA SER A 152 19.14 -7.33 -22.70
C SER A 152 18.59 -7.61 -24.10
N ASP A 153 19.24 -8.49 -24.86
CA ASP A 153 18.81 -8.87 -26.22
C ASP A 153 17.48 -9.64 -26.25
N GLU A 154 17.06 -10.24 -25.14
CA GLU A 154 15.85 -11.07 -25.02
C GLU A 154 14.65 -10.28 -24.47
N ILE A 155 14.87 -9.42 -23.46
CA ILE A 155 13.80 -8.79 -22.67
C ILE A 155 13.96 -7.28 -22.45
N MET A 156 14.84 -6.60 -23.20
CA MET A 156 14.98 -5.15 -23.19
C MET A 156 14.91 -4.56 -24.63
N PRO A 157 13.71 -4.51 -25.24
CA PRO A 157 13.52 -3.87 -26.54
C PRO A 157 14.08 -2.45 -26.57
N GLY A 158 14.66 -2.00 -27.69
CA GLY A 158 15.45 -0.76 -27.73
C GLY A 158 14.74 0.57 -27.37
N HIS A 159 13.41 0.57 -27.21
CA HIS A 159 12.68 1.73 -26.67
C HIS A 159 12.55 1.72 -25.14
N TRP A 160 12.91 0.61 -24.48
CA TRP A 160 13.11 0.49 -23.03
C TRP A 160 14.57 0.86 -22.72
N ASN A 161 14.87 2.15 -22.83
CA ASN A 161 16.22 2.71 -22.87
C ASN A 161 16.51 3.62 -21.66
N SER A 162 15.86 3.36 -20.53
CA SER A 162 16.09 4.00 -19.23
C SER A 162 15.82 2.97 -18.13
N TRP A 163 15.40 3.41 -16.94
CA TRP A 163 15.18 2.57 -15.75
C TRP A 163 14.56 1.23 -16.09
N TYR A 164 15.15 0.13 -15.60
CA TYR A 164 14.66 -1.23 -15.72
C TYR A 164 14.67 -1.93 -14.35
N ALA A 165 13.62 -2.65 -13.99
CA ALA A 165 13.54 -3.39 -12.74
C ALA A 165 12.85 -4.74 -12.95
N THR A 166 13.41 -5.80 -12.36
CA THR A 166 12.83 -7.15 -12.27
C THR A 166 12.11 -7.32 -10.93
N GLY A 167 10.86 -7.77 -10.92
CA GLY A 167 10.07 -7.81 -9.68
C GLY A 167 10.08 -6.43 -9.00
N PRO A 168 10.76 -6.26 -7.84
CA PRO A 168 11.40 -7.33 -7.06
C PRO A 168 10.36 -8.18 -6.34
N VAL A 169 10.77 -9.39 -5.92
CA VAL A 169 10.04 -10.58 -5.40
C VAL A 169 10.07 -11.78 -6.34
N HIS A 170 9.58 -12.92 -5.85
CA HIS A 170 9.51 -14.15 -6.62
C HIS A 170 8.68 -14.07 -7.91
N GLY A 171 9.16 -14.77 -8.93
CA GLY A 171 8.36 -15.23 -10.06
C GLY A 171 7.62 -16.52 -9.75
N ILE A 172 6.82 -16.99 -10.71
CA ILE A 172 6.05 -18.23 -10.57
C ILE A 172 6.29 -19.18 -11.74
N GLN A 173 6.17 -20.47 -11.49
CA GLN A 173 5.91 -21.47 -12.52
C GLN A 173 4.40 -21.76 -12.55
N LEU A 174 3.79 -21.67 -13.72
CA LEU A 174 2.37 -21.96 -13.89
C LEU A 174 2.12 -23.46 -13.68
N THR A 175 1.03 -23.79 -13.01
CA THR A 175 0.68 -25.18 -12.67
C THR A 175 -0.62 -25.65 -13.33
N ARG A 176 -1.32 -24.77 -14.05
CA ARG A 176 -2.64 -25.04 -14.60
C ARG A 176 -2.73 -24.70 -16.09
N GLY A 177 -3.65 -25.41 -16.75
CA GLY A 177 -4.01 -25.15 -18.13
C GLY A 177 -2.90 -25.48 -19.12
N ARG A 178 -3.02 -24.96 -20.34
CA ARG A 178 -2.14 -25.27 -21.47
C ARG A 178 -0.70 -24.75 -21.33
N HIS A 179 -0.45 -23.86 -20.36
CA HIS A 179 0.86 -23.24 -20.11
C HIS A 179 1.49 -23.73 -18.80
N ALA A 180 1.00 -24.84 -18.22
CA ALA A 180 1.67 -25.46 -17.08
C ALA A 180 3.15 -25.75 -17.43
N GLY A 181 4.06 -25.45 -16.50
CA GLY A 181 5.51 -25.54 -16.70
C GLY A 181 6.18 -24.21 -17.08
N ARG A 182 5.43 -23.26 -17.67
CA ARG A 182 5.94 -21.93 -18.03
C ARG A 182 6.36 -21.13 -16.80
N LEU A 183 7.53 -20.50 -16.89
CA LEU A 183 8.03 -19.54 -15.91
C LEU A 183 7.57 -18.13 -16.27
N VAL A 184 7.22 -17.34 -15.25
CA VAL A 184 6.75 -15.97 -15.40
C VAL A 184 7.40 -15.06 -14.35
N LEU A 185 8.01 -13.97 -14.81
CA LEU A 185 8.53 -12.88 -13.99
C LEU A 185 7.85 -11.56 -14.37
N THR A 186 7.93 -10.59 -13.47
CA THR A 186 7.47 -9.22 -13.68
C THR A 186 8.65 -8.30 -13.97
N VAL A 187 8.44 -7.30 -14.83
CA VAL A 187 9.41 -6.23 -15.07
C VAL A 187 8.70 -4.88 -15.19
N ASN A 188 9.36 -3.79 -14.78
CA ASN A 188 8.92 -2.44 -15.10
C ASN A 188 10.07 -1.61 -15.67
N THR A 189 9.76 -0.74 -16.62
CA THR A 189 10.78 0.01 -17.36
C THR A 189 10.27 1.34 -17.90
N GLU A 190 11.18 2.18 -18.40
CA GLU A 190 10.89 3.52 -18.90
C GLU A 190 11.47 3.76 -20.31
N THR A 191 10.83 4.66 -21.07
CA THR A 191 11.35 5.21 -22.32
C THR A 191 11.87 6.63 -22.09
N TRP A 192 13.06 6.92 -22.61
CA TRP A 192 13.65 8.25 -22.72
C TRP A 192 13.65 8.71 -24.18
N ASP A 193 13.11 9.92 -24.43
CA ASP A 193 12.97 10.48 -25.79
C ASP A 193 14.16 11.34 -26.26
N GLY A 194 15.21 11.45 -25.45
CA GLY A 194 16.34 12.36 -25.68
C GLY A 194 16.33 13.58 -24.74
N THR A 195 15.17 13.92 -24.16
CA THR A 195 14.99 15.11 -23.33
C THR A 195 14.34 14.83 -21.97
N ARG A 196 13.43 13.87 -21.91
CA ARG A 196 12.74 13.45 -20.69
C ARG A 196 12.31 11.98 -20.78
N ILE A 197 11.90 11.43 -19.64
CA ILE A 197 11.14 10.17 -19.66
C ILE A 197 9.80 10.45 -20.35
N SER A 198 9.44 9.65 -21.34
CA SER A 198 8.26 9.84 -22.18
C SER A 198 7.21 8.74 -22.00
N ALA A 199 7.59 7.58 -21.48
CA ALA A 199 6.67 6.50 -21.16
C ALA A 199 7.18 5.64 -19.99
N SER A 200 6.26 4.98 -19.30
CA SER A 200 6.54 3.91 -18.35
C SER A 200 5.79 2.65 -18.75
N HIS A 201 6.40 1.50 -18.49
CA HIS A 201 5.91 0.19 -18.91
C HIS A 201 5.93 -0.77 -17.73
N ALA A 202 4.85 -1.50 -17.58
CA ALA A 202 4.73 -2.67 -16.72
C ALA A 202 4.57 -3.90 -17.62
N ALA A 203 5.39 -4.92 -17.44
CA ALA A 203 5.33 -6.11 -18.28
C ALA A 203 5.53 -7.42 -17.51
N LEU A 204 5.12 -8.51 -18.15
CA LEU A 204 5.51 -9.87 -17.82
C LEU A 204 6.58 -10.32 -18.80
N VAL A 205 7.52 -11.12 -18.31
CA VAL A 205 8.46 -11.87 -19.16
C VAL A 205 8.28 -13.36 -18.88
N VAL A 206 8.36 -14.18 -19.92
CA VAL A 206 8.02 -15.59 -19.85
C VAL A 206 9.12 -16.47 -20.45
N SER A 207 9.25 -17.68 -19.92
CA SER A 207 10.10 -18.75 -20.47
C SER A 207 9.34 -20.07 -20.49
N ASP A 208 9.45 -20.79 -21.60
CA ASP A 208 8.77 -22.07 -21.86
C ASP A 208 9.76 -23.25 -21.84
N ASP A 209 11.04 -23.02 -21.54
CA ASP A 209 12.14 -23.97 -21.67
C ASP A 209 13.08 -24.00 -20.43
N GLY A 210 12.51 -23.84 -19.24
CA GLY A 210 13.27 -23.94 -17.99
C GLY A 210 14.20 -22.75 -17.73
N GLY A 211 13.95 -21.60 -18.38
CA GLY A 211 14.72 -20.36 -18.20
C GLY A 211 15.88 -20.20 -19.18
N ASP A 212 16.01 -21.09 -20.18
CA ASP A 212 17.06 -21.00 -21.20
C ASP A 212 16.80 -19.84 -22.17
N HIS A 213 15.56 -19.58 -22.58
CA HIS A 213 15.19 -18.41 -23.36
C HIS A 213 14.00 -17.67 -22.75
N TRP A 214 14.05 -16.35 -22.81
CA TRP A 214 13.04 -15.44 -22.30
C TRP A 214 12.51 -14.55 -23.42
N ARG A 215 11.30 -14.03 -23.20
CA ARG A 215 10.70 -13.01 -24.06
C ARG A 215 9.74 -12.14 -23.28
N VAL A 216 9.56 -10.92 -23.77
CA VAL A 216 8.49 -10.03 -23.33
C VAL A 216 7.13 -10.63 -23.68
N GLY A 217 6.23 -10.66 -22.70
CA GLY A 217 4.83 -11.03 -22.84
C GLY A 217 3.92 -9.82 -22.66
N ALA A 218 2.95 -9.96 -21.77
CA ALA A 218 1.96 -8.93 -21.48
C ALA A 218 2.63 -7.61 -21.12
N THR A 219 2.20 -6.50 -21.73
CA THR A 219 2.75 -5.17 -21.48
C THR A 219 1.61 -4.17 -21.32
N ASP A 220 1.70 -3.29 -20.32
CA ASP A 220 0.86 -2.11 -20.12
C ASP A 220 1.76 -0.87 -20.16
N SER A 221 1.43 0.11 -21.00
CA SER A 221 2.30 1.26 -21.29
C SER A 221 1.56 2.57 -21.12
N TRP A 222 2.15 3.47 -20.33
CA TRP A 222 1.56 4.75 -19.98
C TRP A 222 2.48 5.89 -20.43
N PRO A 223 2.05 6.75 -21.37
CA PRO A 223 2.82 7.91 -21.77
C PRO A 223 2.84 8.95 -20.64
N MET A 224 3.90 9.75 -20.61
CA MET A 224 3.96 10.96 -19.78
C MET A 224 3.13 12.06 -20.44
N ASP A 225 2.28 12.71 -19.65
CA ASP A 225 1.48 13.86 -20.09
C ASP A 225 2.36 15.11 -20.30
N GLU A 226 1.80 16.15 -20.94
CA GLU A 226 2.51 17.40 -21.20
C GLU A 226 3.01 18.07 -19.91
N ASP A 227 2.24 17.96 -18.82
CA ASP A 227 2.55 18.52 -17.50
C ASP A 227 3.62 17.74 -16.72
N GLY A 228 4.19 16.69 -17.31
CA GLY A 228 5.24 15.87 -16.72
C GLY A 228 4.74 14.77 -15.77
N THR A 229 3.43 14.52 -15.74
CA THR A 229 2.83 13.51 -14.87
C THR A 229 2.46 12.25 -15.64
N PHE A 230 2.30 11.13 -14.93
CA PHE A 230 1.79 9.88 -15.50
C PHE A 230 0.39 9.63 -14.97
N ARG A 231 -0.55 9.23 -15.81
CA ARG A 231 -1.86 8.80 -15.34
C ARG A 231 -1.77 7.59 -14.40
N GLN A 232 -1.00 6.58 -14.80
CA GLN A 232 -0.62 5.44 -13.98
C GLN A 232 0.84 5.10 -14.27
N LYS A 233 1.53 4.56 -13.28
CA LYS A 233 2.91 4.10 -13.38
C LYS A 233 3.08 2.83 -12.53
N PRO A 234 2.45 1.70 -12.94
CA PRO A 234 2.62 0.44 -12.22
C PRO A 234 4.08 0.01 -12.26
N SER A 235 4.62 -0.33 -11.10
CA SER A 235 6.03 -0.71 -10.91
C SER A 235 6.14 -1.72 -9.77
N GLU A 236 7.33 -2.30 -9.58
CA GLU A 236 7.65 -3.17 -8.44
C GLU A 236 6.58 -4.24 -8.17
N MET A 237 6.33 -5.05 -9.19
CA MET A 237 5.16 -5.90 -9.29
C MET A 237 5.40 -7.31 -8.75
N THR A 238 4.34 -7.90 -8.21
CA THR A 238 4.24 -9.29 -7.76
C THR A 238 3.14 -10.02 -8.53
N LEU A 239 3.18 -11.35 -8.59
CA LEU A 239 2.18 -12.16 -9.27
C LEU A 239 1.83 -13.46 -8.55
N ALA A 240 0.61 -13.95 -8.78
CA ALA A 240 0.19 -15.28 -8.34
C ALA A 240 -0.74 -15.93 -9.37
N GLU A 241 -0.60 -17.25 -9.55
CA GLU A 241 -1.57 -18.04 -10.32
C GLU A 241 -2.85 -18.23 -9.48
N ARG A 242 -3.98 -17.75 -10.02
CA ARG A 242 -5.30 -17.88 -9.42
C ARG A 242 -5.81 -19.32 -9.56
N ALA A 243 -6.86 -19.65 -8.80
CA ALA A 243 -7.51 -20.96 -8.86
C ALA A 243 -8.08 -21.29 -10.25
N ASP A 244 -8.46 -20.27 -11.04
CA ASP A 244 -8.93 -20.42 -12.43
C ASP A 244 -7.79 -20.50 -13.47
N GLY A 245 -6.52 -20.54 -13.04
CA GLY A 245 -5.34 -20.58 -13.91
C GLY A 245 -4.95 -19.23 -14.52
N ALA A 246 -5.70 -18.16 -14.24
CA ALA A 246 -5.30 -16.81 -14.63
C ALA A 246 -4.17 -16.29 -13.75
N ILE A 247 -3.32 -15.43 -14.28
CA ILE A 247 -2.26 -14.74 -13.53
C ILE A 247 -2.83 -13.44 -12.99
N LEU A 248 -2.86 -13.26 -11.68
CA LEU A 248 -3.06 -11.97 -11.04
C LEU A 248 -1.71 -11.26 -10.95
N VAL A 249 -1.65 -10.00 -11.37
CA VAL A 249 -0.46 -9.15 -11.20
C VAL A 249 -0.85 -7.93 -10.37
N SER A 250 -0.05 -7.62 -9.35
CA SER A 250 -0.26 -6.45 -8.49
C SER A 250 1.01 -5.61 -8.42
N GLY A 251 0.90 -4.33 -8.78
CA GLY A 251 2.00 -3.37 -8.78
C GLY A 251 1.83 -2.27 -7.76
N ARG A 252 2.96 -1.68 -7.36
CA ARG A 252 3.03 -0.35 -6.75
C ARG A 252 2.61 0.65 -7.81
N GLU A 253 1.65 1.50 -7.48
CA GLU A 253 1.33 2.66 -8.32
C GLU A 253 2.25 3.81 -7.90
N GLN A 254 3.16 4.21 -8.79
CA GLN A 254 4.23 5.17 -8.51
C GLN A 254 3.88 6.57 -9.01
N ASP A 255 3.36 7.41 -8.11
CA ASP A 255 3.03 8.81 -8.39
C ASP A 255 2.03 9.03 -9.55
N GLY A 256 1.28 7.98 -9.96
CA GLY A 256 0.20 8.10 -10.94
C GLY A 256 -0.90 9.07 -10.50
N THR A 257 -1.56 9.70 -11.48
CA THR A 257 -2.65 10.65 -11.24
C THR A 257 -3.95 9.99 -10.78
N ASP A 258 -4.19 8.76 -11.22
CA ASP A 258 -5.32 7.95 -10.77
C ASP A 258 -5.20 7.69 -9.24
N LEU A 259 -6.34 7.46 -8.58
CA LEU A 259 -6.36 7.28 -7.12
C LEU A 259 -5.82 5.90 -6.70
N GLY A 260 -5.18 5.85 -5.54
CA GLY A 260 -4.64 4.63 -4.94
C GLY A 260 -3.14 4.45 -5.17
N HIS A 261 -2.50 3.65 -4.30
CA HIS A 261 -1.06 3.34 -4.37
C HIS A 261 -0.77 1.93 -4.88
N ARG A 262 -1.80 1.19 -5.29
CA ARG A 262 -1.67 -0.15 -5.89
C ARG A 262 -2.60 -0.26 -7.08
N ALA A 263 -2.12 -0.95 -8.11
CA ALA A 263 -2.90 -1.27 -9.29
C ALA A 263 -2.75 -2.76 -9.64
N GLN A 264 -3.75 -3.31 -10.32
CA GLN A 264 -3.78 -4.73 -10.68
C GLN A 264 -4.22 -4.96 -12.12
N ALA A 265 -3.62 -5.97 -12.73
CA ALA A 265 -4.02 -6.52 -14.02
C ALA A 265 -4.14 -8.04 -13.94
N VAL A 266 -4.78 -8.63 -14.95
CA VAL A 266 -4.95 -10.08 -15.06
C VAL A 266 -4.51 -10.53 -16.44
N SER A 267 -3.76 -11.62 -16.52
CA SER A 267 -3.54 -12.36 -17.77
C SER A 267 -4.27 -13.70 -17.72
N ARG A 268 -4.92 -14.09 -18.82
CA ARG A 268 -5.68 -15.36 -18.94
C ARG A 268 -5.07 -16.34 -19.93
N ASP A 269 -3.97 -15.97 -20.57
CA ASP A 269 -3.32 -16.69 -21.65
C ASP A 269 -1.88 -17.05 -21.32
N GLY A 270 -1.56 -17.25 -20.03
CA GLY A 270 -0.23 -17.66 -19.59
C GLY A 270 0.81 -16.55 -19.63
N GLY A 271 0.39 -15.28 -19.54
CA GLY A 271 1.29 -14.13 -19.49
C GLY A 271 1.56 -13.47 -20.84
N GLU A 272 0.86 -13.85 -21.91
CA GLU A 272 1.03 -13.24 -23.24
C GLU A 272 0.41 -11.84 -23.31
N HIS A 273 -0.78 -11.66 -22.73
CA HIS A 273 -1.48 -10.38 -22.73
C HIS A 273 -2.15 -10.11 -21.38
N PHE A 274 -2.25 -8.84 -21.01
CA PHE A 274 -3.19 -8.41 -19.98
C PHE A 274 -4.59 -8.33 -20.60
N THR A 275 -5.61 -8.77 -19.86
CA THR A 275 -7.03 -8.68 -20.28
C THR A 275 -7.55 -7.25 -20.37
N GLY A 276 -6.77 -6.29 -19.84
CA GLY A 276 -7.00 -4.86 -19.83
C GLY A 276 -5.83 -4.17 -19.12
N PRO A 277 -5.75 -2.83 -19.16
CA PRO A 277 -4.72 -2.10 -18.44
C PRO A 277 -4.81 -2.34 -16.93
N PHE A 278 -3.76 -1.96 -16.21
CA PHE A 278 -3.81 -1.94 -14.75
C PHE A 278 -4.99 -1.08 -14.26
N ARG A 279 -5.68 -1.60 -13.25
CA ARG A 279 -6.76 -0.91 -12.55
C ARG A 279 -6.31 -0.58 -11.14
N THR A 280 -6.32 0.69 -10.78
CA THR A 280 -6.00 1.11 -9.42
C THR A 280 -7.03 0.60 -8.40
N LEU A 281 -6.61 0.53 -7.14
CA LEU A 281 -7.42 0.12 -6.00
C LEU A 281 -7.47 1.25 -4.95
N PRO A 282 -8.35 2.26 -5.12
CA PRO A 282 -8.35 3.44 -4.26
C PRO A 282 -8.64 3.13 -2.78
N ASP A 283 -9.45 2.11 -2.51
CA ASP A 283 -9.87 1.71 -1.16
C ASP A 283 -8.94 0.67 -0.50
N LEU A 284 -7.84 0.28 -1.18
CA LEU A 284 -6.79 -0.55 -0.60
C LEU A 284 -5.70 0.33 0.02
N TYR A 285 -5.77 0.52 1.33
CA TYR A 285 -4.84 1.40 2.05
C TYR A 285 -3.47 0.77 2.22
N THR A 286 -2.53 1.35 1.50
CA THR A 286 -1.10 1.02 1.47
C THR A 286 -0.33 2.31 1.17
N PRO A 287 0.93 2.45 1.60
CA PRO A 287 1.81 3.50 1.11
C PRO A 287 2.34 3.12 -0.28
N GLN A 288 3.03 4.04 -0.96
CA GLN A 288 3.75 3.72 -2.20
C GLN A 288 4.95 2.81 -1.90
N VAL A 289 4.74 1.51 -2.02
CA VAL A 289 5.73 0.47 -1.71
C VAL A 289 5.46 -0.80 -2.52
N GLN A 290 6.52 -1.55 -2.79
CA GLN A 290 6.44 -2.94 -3.23
C GLN A 290 5.69 -3.79 -2.19
N ALA A 291 5.00 -4.83 -2.65
CA ALA A 291 4.33 -5.81 -1.80
C ALA A 291 4.17 -7.13 -2.55
N SER A 292 3.87 -8.23 -1.85
CA SER A 292 3.81 -9.57 -2.43
C SER A 292 2.42 -10.20 -2.35
N VAL A 293 2.10 -11.06 -3.33
CA VAL A 293 0.89 -11.89 -3.34
C VAL A 293 1.24 -13.37 -3.34
N LEU A 294 0.43 -14.17 -2.65
CA LEU A 294 0.57 -15.62 -2.62
C LEU A 294 -0.82 -16.27 -2.59
N ARG A 295 -1.03 -17.32 -3.38
CA ARG A 295 -2.25 -18.12 -3.26
C ARG A 295 -2.14 -19.10 -2.10
N LEU A 296 -3.15 -19.10 -1.22
CA LEU A 296 -3.31 -20.05 -0.12
C LEU A 296 -4.69 -20.71 -0.24
N GLY A 297 -4.73 -21.95 -0.74
CA GLY A 297 -5.99 -22.66 -0.99
C GLY A 297 -6.91 -21.90 -1.95
N ASP A 298 -8.08 -21.48 -1.44
CA ASP A 298 -9.10 -20.75 -2.20
C ASP A 298 -9.01 -19.22 -2.07
N ARG A 299 -8.08 -18.70 -1.25
CA ARG A 299 -7.85 -17.27 -1.08
C ARG A 299 -6.50 -16.84 -1.65
N VAL A 300 -6.40 -15.56 -1.97
CA VAL A 300 -5.12 -14.90 -2.29
C VAL A 300 -4.76 -14.01 -1.12
N LEU A 301 -3.50 -14.10 -0.68
CA LEU A 301 -2.92 -13.24 0.34
C LEU A 301 -2.19 -12.08 -0.33
N LEU A 302 -2.22 -10.91 0.30
CA LEU A 302 -1.37 -9.76 0.01
C LEU A 302 -0.66 -9.38 1.30
N ALA A 303 0.67 -9.31 1.27
CA ALA A 303 1.46 -8.70 2.33
C ALA A 303 1.85 -7.29 1.92
N ALA A 304 1.42 -6.30 2.70
CA ALA A 304 1.78 -4.90 2.49
C ALA A 304 1.65 -4.11 3.81
N PRO A 305 2.44 -3.04 3.99
CA PRO A 305 2.17 -2.03 5.03
C PRO A 305 0.78 -1.42 4.85
N ALA A 306 0.04 -1.25 5.94
CA ALA A 306 -1.36 -0.83 5.93
C ALA A 306 -1.59 0.66 6.23
N ASP A 307 -0.55 1.39 6.67
CA ASP A 307 -0.65 2.84 6.81
C ASP A 307 -0.58 3.48 5.41
N PRO A 308 -1.59 4.26 4.99
CA PRO A 308 -1.69 4.76 3.62
C PRO A 308 -0.60 5.78 3.25
N ASN A 309 0.18 6.27 4.20
CA ASN A 309 1.27 7.23 3.97
C ASN A 309 2.64 6.65 4.32
N ARG A 310 2.78 6.08 5.51
CA ARG A 310 4.07 5.64 6.02
C ARG A 310 4.26 4.15 5.78
N ARG A 311 5.47 3.74 5.44
CA ARG A 311 5.90 2.34 5.39
C ARG A 311 5.96 1.76 6.81
N ARG A 312 4.80 1.40 7.36
CA ARG A 312 4.62 0.79 8.68
C ARG A 312 3.33 -0.01 8.74
N THR A 313 3.21 -0.82 9.79
CA THR A 313 2.05 -1.70 9.99
C THR A 313 1.97 -2.80 8.93
N MET A 314 2.98 -3.67 8.84
CA MET A 314 2.96 -4.84 7.94
C MET A 314 1.75 -5.71 8.25
N MET A 315 1.02 -6.08 7.20
CA MET A 315 -0.30 -6.70 7.33
C MET A 315 -0.55 -7.70 6.22
N ILE A 316 -1.25 -8.78 6.57
CA ILE A 316 -1.80 -9.73 5.59
C ILE A 316 -3.26 -9.37 5.30
N ARG A 317 -3.59 -9.16 4.02
CA ARG A 317 -4.96 -9.03 3.51
C ARG A 317 -5.36 -10.30 2.77
N SER A 318 -6.58 -10.79 2.98
CA SER A 318 -7.14 -11.86 2.16
C SER A 318 -8.01 -11.28 1.05
N SER A 319 -8.01 -11.97 -0.08
CA SER A 319 -9.02 -11.85 -1.14
C SER A 319 -9.65 -13.22 -1.38
N TYR A 320 -10.98 -13.24 -1.46
CA TYR A 320 -11.78 -14.46 -1.71
C TYR A 320 -12.44 -14.47 -3.10
N ASP A 321 -12.12 -13.48 -3.93
CA ASP A 321 -12.68 -13.31 -5.28
C ASP A 321 -11.57 -13.21 -6.35
N GLY A 322 -10.40 -13.77 -6.04
CA GLY A 322 -9.26 -13.84 -6.95
C GLY A 322 -8.50 -12.53 -7.13
N GLY A 323 -8.51 -11.66 -6.10
CA GLY A 323 -7.82 -10.38 -6.06
C GLY A 323 -8.68 -9.16 -6.41
N ARG A 324 -9.98 -9.32 -6.68
CA ARG A 324 -10.83 -8.18 -7.10
C ARG A 324 -11.15 -7.25 -5.93
N THR A 325 -11.32 -7.81 -4.74
CA THR A 325 -11.49 -7.08 -3.47
C THR A 325 -10.56 -7.68 -2.41
N TRP A 326 -10.18 -6.84 -1.45
CA TRP A 326 -9.24 -7.18 -0.39
C TRP A 326 -9.82 -6.81 0.97
N ASP A 327 -9.44 -7.56 2.01
CA ASP A 327 -9.73 -7.17 3.39
C ASP A 327 -9.26 -5.72 3.66
N SER A 328 -10.10 -4.94 4.32
CA SER A 328 -9.76 -3.61 4.80
C SER A 328 -8.89 -3.63 6.06
N VAL A 329 -8.36 -2.46 6.47
CA VAL A 329 -7.52 -2.25 7.67
C VAL A 329 -8.01 -2.96 8.92
N ASP A 330 -9.31 -2.91 9.18
CA ASP A 330 -9.99 -3.52 10.33
C ASP A 330 -10.27 -5.03 10.19
N ARG A 331 -10.08 -5.60 9.00
CA ARG A 331 -10.33 -7.02 8.67
C ARG A 331 -9.06 -7.85 8.51
N GLY A 332 -7.96 -7.24 8.09
CA GLY A 332 -6.68 -7.93 7.88
C GLY A 332 -5.94 -8.32 9.17
N THR A 333 -4.91 -9.14 9.03
CA THR A 333 -4.09 -9.63 10.15
C THR A 333 -2.83 -8.79 10.27
N VAL A 334 -2.69 -8.04 11.37
CA VAL A 334 -1.48 -7.25 11.65
C VAL A 334 -0.33 -8.20 11.99
N VAL A 335 0.78 -8.08 11.26
CA VAL A 335 2.03 -8.81 11.55
C VAL A 335 2.85 -8.02 12.57
N THR A 336 3.07 -6.73 12.30
CA THR A 336 3.74 -5.79 13.20
C THR A 336 3.17 -4.39 13.03
N THR A 337 3.35 -3.53 14.03
CA THR A 337 3.06 -2.07 13.96
C THR A 337 4.31 -1.22 13.77
N ASP A 338 5.48 -1.87 13.71
CA ASP A 338 6.78 -1.24 13.46
C ASP A 338 6.83 -0.60 12.07
N TRP A 339 7.90 0.16 11.78
CA TRP A 339 8.22 0.49 10.40
C TRP A 339 8.41 -0.79 9.61
N SER A 340 7.91 -0.81 8.39
CA SER A 340 7.91 -1.98 7.54
C SER A 340 7.75 -1.60 6.08
N GLY A 341 8.56 -2.20 5.20
CA GLY A 341 8.67 -1.84 3.79
C GLY A 341 8.34 -2.98 2.86
N TYR A 342 9.30 -3.31 2.01
CA TYR A 342 9.20 -4.37 1.01
C TYR A 342 8.91 -5.72 1.68
N SER A 343 8.25 -6.62 0.97
CA SER A 343 7.88 -7.93 1.48
C SER A 343 7.75 -8.99 0.39
N ASP A 344 8.03 -10.23 0.77
CA ASP A 344 7.81 -11.41 -0.05
C ASP A 344 7.18 -12.57 0.73
N LEU A 345 6.19 -13.22 0.11
CA LEU A 345 5.42 -14.34 0.66
C LEU A 345 5.85 -15.64 -0.01
N VAL A 346 5.95 -16.73 0.75
CA VAL A 346 6.30 -18.05 0.23
C VAL A 346 5.46 -19.14 0.89
N ASP A 347 5.09 -20.18 0.14
CA ASP A 347 4.65 -21.43 0.75
C ASP A 347 5.86 -22.13 1.38
N ALA A 348 5.95 -22.11 2.70
CA ALA A 348 7.04 -22.72 3.46
C ALA A 348 6.86 -24.24 3.65
N GLY A 349 5.79 -24.82 3.11
CA GLY A 349 5.45 -26.23 3.20
C GLY A 349 4.62 -26.59 4.45
N GLY A 350 3.88 -27.70 4.35
CA GLY A 350 3.09 -28.24 5.48
C GLY A 350 1.99 -27.31 5.98
N GLY A 351 1.40 -26.48 5.09
CA GLY A 351 0.37 -25.50 5.44
C GLY A 351 0.91 -24.25 6.15
N THR A 352 2.23 -24.06 6.17
CA THR A 352 2.87 -22.86 6.72
C THR A 352 3.18 -21.87 5.60
N VAL A 353 2.83 -20.61 5.80
CA VAL A 353 3.25 -19.48 4.97
C VAL A 353 4.46 -18.81 5.62
N GLY A 354 5.47 -18.50 4.82
CA GLY A 354 6.58 -17.63 5.18
C GLY A 354 6.32 -16.21 4.66
N LEU A 355 6.69 -15.20 5.46
CA LEU A 355 6.72 -13.80 5.09
C LEU A 355 8.10 -13.24 5.41
N MET A 356 8.85 -12.86 4.38
CA MET A 356 10.10 -12.11 4.51
C MET A 356 9.81 -10.63 4.28
N TYR A 357 10.23 -9.73 5.17
CA TYR A 357 9.90 -8.31 5.01
C TYR A 357 10.89 -7.36 5.70
N GLU A 358 11.09 -6.19 5.11
CA GLU A 358 11.79 -5.06 5.72
C GLU A 358 11.04 -4.59 6.97
N ALA A 359 11.73 -4.40 8.08
CA ALA A 359 11.15 -3.97 9.35
C ALA A 359 12.13 -3.16 10.23
N GLY A 360 11.60 -2.42 11.20
CA GLY A 360 12.42 -1.80 12.23
C GLY A 360 11.67 -0.89 13.18
N ALA A 361 12.25 -0.67 14.36
CA ALA A 361 11.65 0.21 15.37
C ALA A 361 11.75 1.69 14.96
N VAL A 362 12.77 2.06 14.18
CA VAL A 362 13.06 3.46 13.81
C VAL A 362 12.93 3.68 12.30
N ASP A 363 13.38 2.73 11.50
CA ASP A 363 13.31 2.77 10.03
C ASP A 363 12.95 1.38 9.49
N ALA A 364 12.23 1.30 8.38
CA ALA A 364 11.90 0.01 7.76
C ALA A 364 13.16 -0.74 7.29
N ARG A 365 14.29 -0.05 7.12
CA ARG A 365 15.56 -0.57 6.62
C ARG A 365 16.50 -1.06 7.74
N ASP A 366 16.06 -1.02 8.99
CA ASP A 366 16.88 -1.44 10.14
C ASP A 366 17.25 -2.93 10.06
N GLU A 367 16.33 -3.76 9.58
CA GLU A 367 16.47 -5.22 9.49
C GLU A 367 15.46 -5.84 8.50
N ILE A 368 15.72 -7.07 8.08
CA ILE A 368 14.72 -7.91 7.40
C ILE A 368 14.33 -9.05 8.35
N ARG A 369 13.03 -9.23 8.55
CA ARG A 369 12.46 -10.28 9.39
C ARG A 369 11.88 -11.41 8.53
N PHE A 370 11.85 -12.61 9.09
CA PHE A 370 11.13 -13.76 8.55
C PHE A 370 10.09 -14.24 9.55
N ALA A 371 8.82 -14.09 9.20
CA ALA A 371 7.68 -14.59 9.94
C ALA A 371 7.15 -15.87 9.30
N ARG A 372 6.63 -16.77 10.13
CA ARG A 372 6.01 -18.04 9.74
C ARG A 372 4.64 -18.09 10.37
N PHE A 373 3.62 -18.41 9.59
CA PHE A 373 2.27 -18.58 10.13
C PHE A 373 1.43 -19.61 9.40
N THR A 374 0.37 -20.06 10.06
CA THR A 374 -0.65 -20.96 9.46
C THR A 374 -1.92 -20.20 9.11
N GLU A 375 -2.81 -20.81 8.34
CA GLU A 375 -4.12 -20.22 8.01
C GLU A 375 -4.93 -19.90 9.27
N ASP A 376 -4.84 -20.72 10.32
CA ASP A 376 -5.57 -20.55 11.59
C ASP A 376 -5.16 -19.29 12.37
N TRP A 377 -3.95 -18.77 12.12
CA TRP A 377 -3.48 -17.53 12.73
C TRP A 377 -4.06 -16.28 12.05
N LEU A 378 -4.47 -16.39 10.78
CA LEU A 378 -5.08 -15.27 10.06
C LEU A 378 -6.44 -14.92 10.67
N ARG A 379 -6.80 -13.64 10.64
CA ARG A 379 -8.14 -13.20 10.98
C ARG A 379 -9.17 -13.98 10.14
N PRO A 380 -10.21 -14.54 10.77
CA PRO A 380 -11.20 -15.32 10.05
C PRO A 380 -12.01 -14.42 9.12
N ARG A 381 -12.48 -15.01 8.02
CA ARG A 381 -13.44 -14.34 7.14
C ARG A 381 -14.69 -14.00 7.95
N ARG A 382 -15.00 -12.71 8.09
CA ARG A 382 -16.23 -12.24 8.72
C ARG A 382 -17.26 -11.82 7.67
N GLY A 383 -18.54 -11.90 8.03
CA GLY A 383 -19.66 -11.45 7.19
C GLY A 383 -19.64 -9.94 6.90
N PRO A 384 -20.68 -9.41 6.23
CA PRO A 384 -20.83 -7.97 6.05
C PRO A 384 -20.91 -7.26 7.40
N ASP A 385 -20.51 -5.98 7.45
CA ASP A 385 -20.67 -5.15 8.65
C ASP A 385 -22.10 -4.60 8.75
N PRO A 386 -22.56 -4.19 9.95
CA PRO A 386 -23.72 -3.31 10.07
C PRO A 386 -23.55 -2.06 9.21
N THR A 387 -24.66 -1.50 8.73
CA THR A 387 -24.62 -0.34 7.83
C THR A 387 -25.60 0.75 8.21
N THR A 388 -25.24 2.00 7.90
CA THR A 388 -26.14 3.15 7.93
C THR A 388 -26.45 3.61 6.50
N PRO A 389 -27.68 4.05 6.18
CA PRO A 389 -27.99 4.52 4.83
C PRO A 389 -27.21 5.77 4.47
N ASP A 390 -26.72 5.79 3.23
CA ASP A 390 -26.36 7.03 2.54
C ASP A 390 -27.54 7.45 1.66
N ARG A 391 -28.01 8.68 1.83
CA ARG A 391 -29.08 9.31 1.04
C ARG A 391 -28.52 10.19 -0.08
N GLY A 392 -27.20 10.20 -0.26
CA GLY A 392 -26.52 10.82 -1.39
C GLY A 392 -26.93 10.15 -2.71
N LEU A 393 -26.68 10.86 -3.81
CA LEU A 393 -27.11 10.44 -5.14
C LEU A 393 -26.54 9.07 -5.53
N LEU A 394 -27.41 8.05 -5.59
CA LEU A 394 -27.08 6.66 -5.93
C LEU A 394 -26.03 6.01 -5.01
N ALA A 395 -25.96 6.44 -3.76
CA ALA A 395 -24.94 5.99 -2.83
C ALA A 395 -25.29 4.63 -2.18
N PRO A 396 -24.35 3.66 -2.13
CA PRO A 396 -24.49 2.48 -1.29
C PRO A 396 -24.45 2.87 0.20
N PRO A 397 -25.01 2.04 1.10
CA PRO A 397 -24.94 2.31 2.53
C PRO A 397 -23.50 2.21 3.06
N ALA A 398 -23.19 2.99 4.09
CA ALA A 398 -21.88 3.04 4.72
C ALA A 398 -21.75 2.00 5.85
N ALA A 399 -20.58 1.39 6.00
CA ALA A 399 -20.30 0.44 7.07
C ALA A 399 -20.18 1.16 8.42
N VAL A 400 -20.72 0.56 9.48
CA VAL A 400 -20.59 1.00 10.87
C VAL A 400 -19.69 0.01 11.60
N LEU A 401 -18.56 0.49 12.10
CA LEU A 401 -17.46 -0.28 12.70
C LEU A 401 -17.36 0.00 14.21
N GLY A 402 -16.59 -0.82 14.94
CA GLY A 402 -16.31 -0.69 16.38
C GLY A 402 -17.48 -0.97 17.33
N GLY A 403 -18.72 -0.84 16.83
CA GLY A 403 -19.92 -0.98 17.64
C GLY A 403 -20.61 0.35 17.96
N ALA A 404 -20.29 1.41 17.22
CA ALA A 404 -20.92 2.72 17.30
C ALA A 404 -22.45 2.61 17.43
N ARG A 405 -22.99 3.28 18.44
CA ARG A 405 -24.36 3.03 18.92
C ARG A 405 -25.31 4.14 18.54
N PRO A 406 -26.56 3.83 18.17
CA PRO A 406 -27.60 4.85 18.04
C PRO A 406 -27.77 5.65 19.34
N THR A 407 -27.87 6.96 19.22
CA THR A 407 -28.08 7.92 20.32
C THR A 407 -29.07 9.01 19.87
N PRO A 408 -29.77 9.73 20.77
CA PRO A 408 -30.60 10.87 20.37
C PRO A 408 -29.79 11.93 19.62
N GLY A 409 -30.25 12.29 18.42
CA GLY A 409 -29.62 13.30 17.56
C GLY A 409 -30.23 14.69 17.71
N VAL A 410 -29.93 15.57 16.76
CA VAL A 410 -30.42 16.96 16.73
C VAL A 410 -31.92 17.02 16.39
N SER A 411 -32.38 16.18 15.47
CA SER A 411 -33.82 16.05 15.14
C SER A 411 -34.35 14.62 15.19
N ARG A 412 -33.48 13.61 15.00
CA ARG A 412 -33.83 12.20 14.97
C ARG A 412 -32.86 11.39 15.83
N GLY A 413 -32.01 10.60 15.19
CA GLY A 413 -30.96 9.83 15.83
C GLY A 413 -29.61 10.22 15.26
N ALA A 414 -28.58 9.92 16.02
CA ALA A 414 -27.18 10.10 15.70
C ALA A 414 -26.44 8.79 16.01
N LEU A 415 -25.12 8.75 15.74
CA LEU A 415 -24.25 7.70 16.26
C LEU A 415 -23.33 8.28 17.35
N GLU A 416 -23.21 7.54 18.45
CA GLU A 416 -22.21 7.74 19.50
C GLU A 416 -20.99 6.86 19.21
N PHE A 417 -19.80 7.45 19.35
CA PHE A 417 -18.48 6.89 19.10
C PHE A 417 -17.70 6.89 20.41
N ASP A 418 -16.99 5.79 20.69
CA ASP A 418 -16.30 5.59 21.97
C ASP A 418 -14.84 6.07 22.02
N GLY A 419 -14.23 6.40 20.88
CA GLY A 419 -12.83 6.81 20.75
C GLY A 419 -11.82 5.66 20.70
N ALA A 420 -12.25 4.41 20.60
CA ALA A 420 -11.38 3.24 20.52
C ALA A 420 -11.21 2.75 19.08
N ASP A 421 -12.31 2.39 18.43
CA ASP A 421 -12.31 1.81 17.07
C ASP A 421 -13.60 2.10 16.27
N ASP A 422 -14.54 2.86 16.86
CA ASP A 422 -15.78 3.27 16.22
C ASP A 422 -15.54 4.16 15.00
N ALA A 423 -16.21 3.81 13.89
CA ALA A 423 -16.14 4.57 12.64
C ALA A 423 -17.37 4.32 11.76
N VAL A 424 -17.69 5.30 10.91
CA VAL A 424 -18.52 5.05 9.71
C VAL A 424 -17.66 5.21 8.48
N ARG A 425 -17.58 4.17 7.65
CA ARG A 425 -16.76 4.15 6.44
C ARG A 425 -17.61 3.91 5.21
N LEU A 426 -17.51 4.81 4.23
CA LEU A 426 -18.18 4.64 2.95
C LEU A 426 -17.37 3.69 2.06
N PRO A 427 -18.03 2.78 1.31
CA PRO A 427 -17.37 2.10 0.21
C PRO A 427 -16.98 3.13 -0.87
N TYR A 428 -15.91 2.85 -1.61
CA TYR A 428 -15.47 3.75 -2.68
C TYR A 428 -16.51 3.86 -3.80
N GLY A 429 -16.63 5.06 -4.38
CA GLY A 429 -17.43 5.34 -5.56
C GLY A 429 -16.93 6.61 -6.26
N ASP A 430 -17.02 6.64 -7.59
CA ASP A 430 -16.37 7.66 -8.44
C ASP A 430 -16.87 9.09 -8.26
N ARG A 431 -17.95 9.29 -7.49
CA ARG A 431 -18.48 10.62 -7.14
C ARG A 431 -17.91 11.20 -5.85
N LEU A 432 -17.26 10.38 -5.03
CA LEU A 432 -16.68 10.81 -3.75
C LEU A 432 -15.43 11.70 -3.93
N PRO A 433 -14.54 11.44 -4.90
CA PRO A 433 -13.42 12.33 -5.19
C PRO A 433 -13.91 13.71 -5.69
N LEU A 434 -13.62 14.76 -4.93
CA LEU A 434 -14.07 16.13 -5.24
C LEU A 434 -13.21 16.79 -6.33
N GLY A 435 -12.01 16.28 -6.59
CA GLY A 435 -11.10 16.81 -7.60
C GLY A 435 -10.70 18.26 -7.30
N THR A 436 -10.75 19.10 -8.33
CA THR A 436 -10.51 20.54 -8.25
C THR A 436 -11.76 21.36 -7.95
N LYS A 437 -12.92 20.71 -7.71
CA LYS A 437 -14.20 21.40 -7.52
C LYS A 437 -14.20 22.22 -6.23
N ASP A 438 -14.98 23.29 -6.27
CA ASP A 438 -15.54 23.88 -5.06
C ASP A 438 -16.43 22.84 -4.35
N PHE A 439 -16.54 22.91 -3.03
CA PHE A 439 -17.31 21.92 -2.26
C PHE A 439 -17.84 22.50 -0.95
N THR A 440 -18.77 21.78 -0.33
CA THR A 440 -19.21 22.01 1.05
C THR A 440 -19.32 20.69 1.79
N ALA A 441 -18.66 20.57 2.94
CA ALA A 441 -18.81 19.45 3.86
C ALA A 441 -19.38 19.96 5.19
N SER A 442 -20.46 19.36 5.68
CA SER A 442 -21.11 19.73 6.93
C SER A 442 -21.48 18.53 7.78
N LEU A 443 -21.57 18.73 9.09
CA LEU A 443 -22.04 17.73 10.05
C LEU A 443 -22.47 18.40 11.36
N TRP A 444 -23.24 17.69 12.15
CA TRP A 444 -23.48 18.00 13.56
C TRP A 444 -22.58 17.15 14.45
N PHE A 445 -22.02 17.74 15.50
CA PHE A 445 -21.19 17.02 16.46
C PHE A 445 -21.47 17.45 17.90
N ARG A 446 -21.20 16.54 18.85
CA ARG A 446 -21.28 16.77 20.30
C ARG A 446 -20.18 15.98 20.99
N TYR A 447 -19.39 16.61 21.85
CA TYR A 447 -18.35 15.91 22.61
C TYR A 447 -17.92 16.67 23.87
N THR A 448 -17.17 15.99 24.75
CA THR A 448 -16.66 16.54 26.01
C THR A 448 -15.18 16.25 26.24
N ALA A 449 -14.51 15.57 25.30
CA ALA A 449 -13.08 15.29 25.43
C ALA A 449 -12.28 16.60 25.58
N THR A 450 -11.28 16.58 26.46
CA THR A 450 -10.45 17.76 26.78
C THR A 450 -9.06 17.69 26.14
N ALA A 451 -8.70 16.53 25.59
CA ALA A 451 -7.43 16.29 24.92
C ALA A 451 -7.59 15.31 23.75
N GLY A 452 -6.49 15.07 23.04
CA GLY A 452 -6.46 14.19 21.88
C GLY A 452 -6.95 14.84 20.59
N GLU A 453 -6.61 14.22 19.48
CA GLU A 453 -7.17 14.55 18.17
C GLU A 453 -8.56 13.92 18.04
N GLN A 454 -9.56 14.70 17.62
CA GLN A 454 -10.95 14.28 17.52
C GLN A 454 -11.39 14.37 16.05
N PRO A 455 -11.18 13.31 15.23
CA PRO A 455 -11.51 13.31 13.80
C PRO A 455 -13.02 13.24 13.57
N LEU A 456 -13.60 14.24 12.91
CA LEU A 456 -15.05 14.28 12.65
C LEU A 456 -15.40 13.71 11.28
N LEU A 457 -14.73 14.21 10.24
CA LEU A 457 -14.84 13.75 8.85
C LEU A 457 -13.44 13.76 8.22
N TRP A 458 -13.10 12.71 7.49
CA TRP A 458 -11.86 12.61 6.73
C TRP A 458 -12.15 12.03 5.34
N MET A 459 -11.64 12.68 4.30
CA MET A 459 -11.80 12.28 2.90
C MET A 459 -10.43 12.27 2.21
N GLY A 460 -10.09 11.19 1.52
CA GLY A 460 -8.84 11.07 0.76
C GLY A 460 -7.68 10.49 1.59
N GLY A 461 -6.48 11.05 1.40
CA GLY A 461 -5.24 10.55 2.00
C GLY A 461 -5.00 11.04 3.43
N VAL A 462 -3.77 10.86 3.92
CA VAL A 462 -3.35 11.29 5.26
C VAL A 462 -1.93 11.86 5.25
N GLY A 463 -1.60 12.71 6.22
CA GLY A 463 -0.27 13.30 6.39
C GLY A 463 -0.12 14.63 5.65
N ALA A 464 1.06 14.94 5.11
CA ALA A 464 1.34 16.26 4.52
C ALA A 464 1.50 16.23 2.99
N ASP A 465 1.59 15.03 2.43
CA ASP A 465 2.00 14.74 1.06
C ASP A 465 0.87 14.14 0.22
N GLN A 466 -0.31 13.96 0.79
CA GLN A 466 -1.44 13.33 0.11
C GLN A 466 -2.65 14.26 0.07
N PRO A 467 -3.30 14.43 -1.10
CA PRO A 467 -4.54 15.18 -1.18
C PRO A 467 -5.61 14.61 -0.27
N GLN A 468 -6.23 15.50 0.49
CA GLN A 468 -7.21 15.16 1.53
C GLN A 468 -8.08 16.37 1.87
N VAL A 469 -9.25 16.10 2.44
CA VAL A 469 -10.11 17.08 3.13
C VAL A 469 -10.49 16.50 4.47
N TRP A 470 -10.32 17.25 5.56
CA TRP A 470 -10.80 16.80 6.86
C TRP A 470 -11.34 17.93 7.74
N LEU A 471 -12.20 17.53 8.68
CA LEU A 471 -12.73 18.32 9.78
C LEU A 471 -12.34 17.63 11.09
N ARG A 472 -11.74 18.37 12.02
CA ARG A 472 -11.34 17.81 13.32
C ARG A 472 -11.43 18.83 14.45
N ALA A 473 -11.68 18.31 15.65
CA ALA A 473 -11.52 19.04 16.90
C ALA A 473 -10.15 18.78 17.54
N GLU A 474 -9.62 19.79 18.23
CA GLU A 474 -8.39 19.72 19.05
C GLU A 474 -8.61 20.49 20.36
N PRO A 475 -9.29 19.86 21.34
CA PRO A 475 -9.71 20.54 22.56
C PRO A 475 -8.55 21.10 23.40
N ALA A 476 -7.42 20.40 23.45
CA ALA A 476 -6.21 20.87 24.15
C ALA A 476 -5.67 22.20 23.58
N ASN A 477 -5.98 22.48 22.31
CA ASN A 477 -5.59 23.71 21.62
C ASN A 477 -6.74 24.71 21.48
N GLY A 478 -7.89 24.45 22.11
CA GLY A 478 -9.03 25.35 22.11
C GLY A 478 -9.65 25.59 20.73
N ARG A 479 -9.68 24.60 19.82
CA ARG A 479 -10.14 24.82 18.44
C ARG A 479 -10.85 23.63 17.78
N VAL A 480 -11.67 23.97 16.79
CA VAL A 480 -12.10 23.11 15.69
C VAL A 480 -11.47 23.65 14.41
N GLN A 481 -11.09 22.78 13.48
CA GLN A 481 -10.49 23.23 12.23
C GLN A 481 -10.82 22.33 11.05
N GLY A 482 -10.75 22.93 9.86
CA GLY A 482 -10.74 22.23 8.58
C GLY A 482 -9.37 22.35 7.92
N LEU A 483 -9.01 21.32 7.16
CA LEU A 483 -7.85 21.33 6.26
C LEU A 483 -8.23 20.82 4.89
N ILE A 484 -7.57 21.37 3.88
CA ILE A 484 -7.35 20.69 2.61
C ILE A 484 -5.85 20.51 2.35
N THR A 485 -5.49 19.40 1.70
CA THR A 485 -4.21 19.26 0.99
C THR A 485 -4.53 19.06 -0.48
N THR A 486 -3.83 19.77 -1.35
CA THR A 486 -4.05 19.74 -2.80
C THR A 486 -2.79 19.34 -3.55
N ARG A 487 -2.98 18.82 -4.78
CA ARG A 487 -1.94 18.69 -5.80
C ARG A 487 -2.36 19.42 -7.07
N ASP A 488 -1.44 20.20 -7.63
CA ASP A 488 -1.64 20.97 -8.86
C ASP A 488 -0.57 20.59 -9.89
N GLY A 489 -0.95 19.85 -10.93
CA GLY A 489 0.00 19.25 -11.86
C GLY A 489 1.07 18.42 -11.15
N ALA A 490 2.33 18.61 -11.55
CA ALA A 490 3.52 18.01 -10.94
C ALA A 490 4.06 18.76 -9.71
N ALA A 491 3.39 19.83 -9.25
CA ALA A 491 3.89 20.61 -8.11
C ALA A 491 3.83 19.82 -6.79
N PRO A 492 4.72 20.12 -5.83
CA PRO A 492 4.63 19.55 -4.49
C PRO A 492 3.27 19.83 -3.84
N PRO A 493 2.74 18.92 -3.00
CA PRO A 493 1.50 19.13 -2.29
C PRO A 493 1.51 20.40 -1.45
N ALA A 494 0.40 21.14 -1.46
CA ALA A 494 0.18 22.31 -0.64
C ALA A 494 -0.98 22.08 0.32
N SER A 495 -0.94 22.67 1.52
CA SER A 495 -2.02 22.54 2.49
C SER A 495 -2.49 23.90 2.99
N ALA A 496 -3.81 24.03 3.18
CA ALA A 496 -4.44 25.18 3.80
C ALA A 496 -5.27 24.75 5.02
N TYR A 497 -5.30 25.60 6.02
CA TYR A 497 -6.07 25.39 7.25
C TYR A 497 -6.97 26.59 7.53
N VAL A 498 -8.12 26.32 8.12
CA VAL A 498 -9.01 27.32 8.69
C VAL A 498 -9.45 26.85 10.08
N ARG A 499 -9.34 27.72 11.09
CA ARG A 499 -9.43 27.32 12.51
C ARG A 499 -10.31 28.28 13.30
N THR A 500 -11.13 27.75 14.19
CA THR A 500 -11.84 28.54 15.19
C THR A 500 -10.91 28.89 16.37
N THR A 501 -11.43 29.73 17.28
CA THR A 501 -10.78 30.07 18.57
C THR A 501 -11.44 29.37 19.76
N LYS A 502 -12.32 28.40 19.51
CA LYS A 502 -13.03 27.61 20.53
C LYS A 502 -13.08 26.14 20.13
N ALA A 503 -13.00 25.26 21.13
CA ALA A 503 -13.04 23.81 20.93
C ALA A 503 -14.46 23.24 20.78
N TYR A 504 -15.49 23.93 21.30
CA TYR A 504 -16.89 23.46 21.25
C TYR A 504 -17.08 22.06 21.89
N ASN A 505 -16.35 21.79 22.97
CA ASN A 505 -16.37 20.54 23.74
C ASN A 505 -17.21 20.65 25.03
N ASP A 506 -18.31 21.40 24.98
CA ASP A 506 -19.18 21.71 26.13
C ASP A 506 -20.32 20.69 26.32
N GLY A 507 -20.37 19.63 25.50
CA GLY A 507 -21.42 18.63 25.52
C GLY A 507 -22.72 19.06 24.83
N ALA A 508 -22.77 20.22 24.17
CA ALA A 508 -23.88 20.62 23.31
C ALA A 508 -23.69 20.16 21.86
N TRP A 509 -24.79 20.16 21.10
CA TRP A 509 -24.76 19.94 19.67
C TRP A 509 -24.34 21.23 18.96
N HIS A 510 -23.36 21.11 18.06
CA HIS A 510 -22.88 22.19 17.22
C HIS A 510 -22.89 21.78 15.75
N HIS A 511 -23.27 22.70 14.87
CA HIS A 511 -23.22 22.49 13.42
C HIS A 511 -21.90 23.02 12.87
N LEU A 512 -21.14 22.16 12.21
CA LEU A 512 -19.87 22.47 11.56
C LEU A 512 -20.04 22.42 10.05
N ALA A 513 -19.48 23.40 9.33
CA ALA A 513 -19.33 23.29 7.89
C ALA A 513 -18.02 23.89 7.38
N LEU A 514 -17.38 23.22 6.42
CA LEU A 514 -16.26 23.71 5.62
C LEU A 514 -16.74 23.92 4.19
N ARG A 515 -16.54 25.13 3.68
CA ARG A 515 -16.84 25.51 2.30
C ARG A 515 -15.56 25.95 1.59
N ARG A 516 -15.26 25.34 0.44
CA ARG A 516 -14.25 25.82 -0.50
C ARG A 516 -14.97 26.55 -1.63
N SER A 517 -14.70 27.83 -1.80
CA SER A 517 -15.26 28.60 -2.91
C SER A 517 -14.39 29.76 -3.33
N ALA A 518 -14.20 29.92 -4.65
CA ALA A 518 -13.53 31.08 -5.25
C ALA A 518 -12.18 31.42 -4.59
N GLY A 519 -11.35 30.41 -4.34
CA GLY A 519 -10.01 30.58 -3.74
C GLY A 519 -10.03 30.90 -2.23
N ARG A 520 -11.13 30.60 -1.53
CA ARG A 520 -11.24 30.74 -0.07
C ARG A 520 -11.74 29.47 0.59
N LEU A 521 -11.29 29.26 1.82
CA LEU A 521 -11.86 28.31 2.76
C LEU A 521 -12.64 29.07 3.82
N VAL A 522 -13.87 28.62 4.08
CA VAL A 522 -14.72 29.17 5.13
C VAL A 522 -15.16 28.05 6.05
N LEU A 523 -14.79 28.15 7.32
CA LEU A 523 -15.25 27.26 8.37
C LEU A 523 -16.34 27.96 9.17
N SER A 524 -17.49 27.33 9.35
CA SER A 524 -18.56 27.86 10.18
C SER A 524 -18.88 26.91 11.33
N VAL A 525 -19.06 27.46 12.53
CA VAL A 525 -19.65 26.75 13.68
C VAL A 525 -20.86 27.53 14.15
N ASP A 526 -22.03 26.88 14.15
CA ASP A 526 -23.34 27.48 14.47
C ASP A 526 -23.63 28.76 13.69
N GLY A 527 -23.18 28.82 12.43
CA GLY A 527 -23.31 29.98 11.55
C GLY A 527 -22.30 31.10 11.78
N THR A 528 -21.40 30.97 12.78
CA THR A 528 -20.28 31.91 12.94
C THR A 528 -19.12 31.48 12.06
N GLU A 529 -18.74 32.32 11.10
CA GLU A 529 -17.71 32.00 10.11
C GLU A 529 -16.30 32.45 10.50
N VAL A 530 -15.31 31.67 10.08
CA VAL A 530 -13.89 32.02 10.04
C VAL A 530 -13.38 31.76 8.63
N ASN A 531 -12.60 32.71 8.11
CA ASN A 531 -12.07 32.66 6.75
C ASN A 531 -10.59 32.26 6.75
N GLY A 532 -10.18 31.53 5.73
CA GLY A 532 -8.80 31.18 5.42
C GLY A 532 -8.53 31.27 3.93
N ALA A 533 -7.25 31.42 3.56
CA ALA A 533 -6.83 31.31 2.18
C ALA A 533 -6.92 29.85 1.72
N ASP A 534 -7.35 29.64 0.47
CA ASP A 534 -7.28 28.35 -0.21
C ASP A 534 -5.87 28.07 -0.77
N VAL A 535 -5.63 26.84 -1.20
CA VAL A 535 -4.49 26.45 -2.04
C VAL A 535 -5.00 25.80 -3.33
N PRO A 536 -4.46 26.13 -4.52
CA PRO A 536 -4.96 25.60 -5.79
C PRO A 536 -4.73 24.09 -5.93
N GLY A 537 -5.49 23.45 -6.81
CA GLY A 537 -5.32 22.04 -7.18
C GLY A 537 -6.38 21.08 -6.63
N SER A 538 -6.19 19.81 -6.96
CA SER A 538 -7.12 18.72 -6.63
C SER A 538 -6.94 18.25 -5.19
N VAL A 539 -8.04 18.10 -4.45
CA VAL A 539 -8.06 17.49 -3.10
C VAL A 539 -8.20 15.96 -3.13
N SER A 540 -8.28 15.37 -4.32
CA SER A 540 -8.42 13.92 -4.51
C SER A 540 -7.72 13.49 -5.80
N ARG A 541 -6.44 13.14 -5.68
CA ARG A 541 -5.57 12.70 -6.78
C ARG A 541 -4.35 11.98 -6.17
N ASN A 542 -3.82 10.94 -6.82
CA ASN A 542 -2.64 10.13 -6.40
C ASN A 542 -2.78 9.38 -5.06
N SER A 543 -3.78 9.65 -4.22
CA SER A 543 -3.86 9.10 -2.86
C SER A 543 -4.81 7.90 -2.76
N PRO A 544 -4.59 6.98 -1.79
CA PRO A 544 -5.64 6.11 -1.30
C PRO A 544 -6.82 6.98 -0.90
N PHE A 545 -8.02 6.51 -1.22
CA PHE A 545 -9.21 7.30 -1.10
C PHE A 545 -10.29 6.54 -0.33
N GLY A 546 -10.73 7.13 0.77
CA GLY A 546 -12.02 6.81 1.35
C GLY A 546 -12.57 7.96 2.16
N VAL A 547 -13.80 7.76 2.62
CA VAL A 547 -14.53 8.73 3.45
C VAL A 547 -14.81 8.07 4.79
N HIS A 548 -14.33 8.71 5.84
CA HIS A 548 -14.38 8.23 7.23
C HIS A 548 -15.04 9.27 8.10
N VAL A 549 -15.99 8.84 8.92
CA VAL A 549 -16.62 9.66 9.96
C VAL A 549 -16.22 9.07 11.31
N GLY A 550 -15.75 9.93 12.21
CA GLY A 550 -15.29 9.53 13.55
C GLY A 550 -13.90 8.88 13.59
N GLN A 551 -13.18 8.79 12.47
CA GLN A 551 -11.91 8.07 12.39
C GLN A 551 -10.94 8.73 11.40
N ARG A 552 -9.63 8.71 11.71
CA ARG A 552 -8.56 8.98 10.74
C ARG A 552 -8.40 7.81 9.77
N VAL A 553 -8.04 8.08 8.52
CA VAL A 553 -7.83 7.04 7.49
C VAL A 553 -6.75 6.01 7.90
N ASP A 554 -5.73 6.42 8.67
CA ASP A 554 -4.69 5.54 9.22
C ASP A 554 -5.10 4.79 10.50
N SER A 555 -6.35 4.96 10.96
CA SER A 555 -6.94 4.37 12.17
C SER A 555 -6.17 4.69 13.47
N ARG A 556 -5.35 5.76 13.49
CA ARG A 556 -4.54 6.12 14.67
C ARG A 556 -5.24 7.08 15.65
N ALA A 557 -6.36 7.66 15.26
CA ALA A 557 -7.23 8.41 16.15
C ALA A 557 -8.69 8.16 15.81
N HIS A 558 -9.52 8.16 16.85
CA HIS A 558 -10.96 7.94 16.79
C HIS A 558 -11.65 9.00 17.64
N PHE A 559 -12.86 9.36 17.24
CA PHE A 559 -13.67 10.35 17.91
C PHE A 559 -14.37 9.76 19.13
N THR A 560 -14.44 10.52 20.22
CA THR A 560 -15.30 10.20 21.38
C THR A 560 -16.40 11.24 21.49
N GLY A 561 -17.65 10.85 21.25
CA GLY A 561 -18.82 11.74 21.27
C GLY A 561 -19.88 11.29 20.27
N ALA A 562 -20.76 12.20 19.85
CA ALA A 562 -21.81 11.92 18.87
C ALA A 562 -21.66 12.74 17.58
N ILE A 563 -22.01 12.13 16.44
CA ILE A 563 -22.08 12.78 15.12
C ILE A 563 -23.46 12.52 14.50
N ASP A 564 -24.04 13.55 13.88
CA ASP A 564 -25.35 13.53 13.21
C ASP A 564 -25.25 14.25 11.83
N ASP A 565 -26.14 13.88 10.92
CA ASP A 565 -26.38 14.49 9.59
C ASP A 565 -25.14 14.96 8.83
N VAL A 566 -24.24 14.04 8.47
CA VAL A 566 -23.05 14.33 7.68
C VAL A 566 -23.44 14.52 6.22
N ARG A 567 -23.06 15.65 5.60
CA ARG A 567 -23.31 15.93 4.19
C ARG A 567 -22.06 16.43 3.48
N VAL A 568 -21.88 16.00 2.24
CA VAL A 568 -20.86 16.54 1.33
C VAL A 568 -21.49 16.85 -0.02
N TYR A 569 -21.23 18.05 -0.52
CA TYR A 569 -21.67 18.55 -1.82
C TYR A 569 -20.44 18.82 -2.68
N ASP A 570 -20.47 18.46 -3.96
CA ASP A 570 -19.39 18.72 -4.93
C ASP A 570 -19.49 20.11 -5.57
N ARG A 571 -20.06 21.05 -4.80
CA ARG A 571 -20.16 22.49 -5.08
C ARG A 571 -20.15 23.28 -3.77
N ALA A 572 -19.82 24.56 -3.84
CA ALA A 572 -20.04 25.47 -2.72
C ALA A 572 -21.55 25.74 -2.56
N LEU A 573 -22.08 25.57 -1.33
CA LEU A 573 -23.42 26.02 -0.99
C LEU A 573 -23.44 27.54 -0.75
N GLY A 574 -24.54 28.18 -1.16
CA GLY A 574 -24.85 29.55 -0.76
C GLY A 574 -25.24 29.63 0.72
N ASP A 575 -25.27 30.84 1.28
CA ASP A 575 -25.53 31.02 2.72
C ASP A 575 -26.96 30.56 3.12
N GLU A 576 -27.96 30.79 2.26
CA GLU A 576 -29.33 30.32 2.48
C GLU A 576 -29.43 28.78 2.42
N GLU A 577 -28.72 28.15 1.47
CA GLU A 577 -28.69 26.69 1.37
C GLU A 577 -28.02 26.07 2.59
N LEU A 578 -26.91 26.63 3.06
CA LEU A 578 -26.20 26.16 4.23
C LEU A 578 -27.00 26.37 5.52
N ALA A 579 -27.71 27.50 5.65
CA ALA A 579 -28.64 27.73 6.74
C ALA A 579 -29.78 26.70 6.74
N ALA A 580 -30.35 26.38 5.57
CA ALA A 580 -31.36 25.34 5.45
C ALA A 580 -30.83 23.94 5.82
N VAL A 581 -29.58 23.62 5.48
CA VAL A 581 -28.92 22.37 5.93
C VAL A 581 -28.77 22.35 7.44
N ARG A 582 -28.24 23.42 8.04
CA ARG A 582 -28.10 23.55 9.50
C ARG A 582 -29.45 23.37 10.20
N ASP A 583 -30.48 24.08 9.75
CA ASP A 583 -31.79 24.09 10.40
C ASP A 583 -32.62 22.82 10.09
N LEU A 584 -32.04 21.86 9.35
CA LEU A 584 -32.66 20.60 8.91
C LEU A 584 -33.99 20.85 8.17
N ASP A 585 -34.04 21.93 7.40
CA ASP A 585 -35.21 22.38 6.65
C ASP A 585 -35.46 21.47 5.43
N ALA A 586 -36.73 21.25 5.09
CA ALA A 586 -37.12 20.50 3.89
C ALA A 586 -36.61 21.13 2.58
N ARG A 587 -36.28 22.43 2.59
CA ARG A 587 -35.67 23.19 1.48
C ARG A 587 -34.18 22.91 1.30
N ALA A 588 -33.52 22.24 2.24
CA ALA A 588 -32.10 21.91 2.12
C ALA A 588 -31.82 21.13 0.82
N PRO A 589 -30.76 21.47 0.07
CA PRO A 589 -30.42 20.78 -1.16
C PRO A 589 -30.22 19.27 -0.94
N ARG A 590 -30.72 18.46 -1.87
CA ARG A 590 -30.69 16.98 -1.81
C ARG A 590 -29.70 16.34 -2.77
N ASP A 591 -28.91 17.16 -3.46
CA ASP A 591 -27.91 16.80 -4.45
C ASP A 591 -26.54 16.46 -3.83
N ALA A 592 -26.49 16.17 -2.53
CA ALA A 592 -25.27 15.78 -1.85
C ALA A 592 -24.68 14.48 -2.45
N VAL A 593 -23.35 14.45 -2.59
CA VAL A 593 -22.62 13.22 -2.97
C VAL A 593 -22.46 12.26 -1.80
N VAL A 594 -22.51 12.78 -0.57
CA VAL A 594 -22.61 12.01 0.67
C VAL A 594 -23.73 12.64 1.50
N TRP A 595 -24.66 11.83 1.98
CA TRP A 595 -25.61 12.25 3.01
C TRP A 595 -25.87 11.10 3.97
N LEU A 596 -25.21 11.12 5.12
CA LEU A 596 -25.40 10.17 6.20
C LEU A 596 -26.26 10.81 7.29
N PRO A 597 -27.57 10.50 7.36
CA PRO A 597 -28.41 11.03 8.42
C PRO A 597 -28.07 10.42 9.78
N LEU A 598 -27.37 9.27 9.80
CA LEU A 598 -26.99 8.54 11.02
C LEU A 598 -28.17 8.18 11.95
N ASP A 599 -29.41 8.25 11.44
CA ASP A 599 -30.66 8.05 12.18
C ASP A 599 -31.03 6.57 12.41
N ARG A 600 -30.28 5.64 11.81
CA ARG A 600 -30.48 4.18 11.98
C ARG A 600 -29.26 3.37 11.56
N VAL A 601 -29.06 2.24 12.23
CA VAL A 601 -28.12 1.18 11.82
C VAL A 601 -28.92 -0.07 11.47
N LYS A 602 -28.64 -0.66 10.32
CA LYS A 602 -29.14 -1.97 9.92
C LYS A 602 -28.09 -3.01 10.26
N ALA A 603 -28.50 -4.05 10.98
CA ALA A 603 -27.65 -5.21 11.21
C ALA A 603 -27.22 -5.83 9.88
N ALA A 604 -26.00 -6.39 9.87
CA ALA A 604 -25.51 -7.24 8.79
C ALA A 604 -26.53 -8.36 8.50
N ARG A 605 -26.87 -8.56 7.22
CA ARG A 605 -27.72 -9.66 6.77
C ARG A 605 -26.92 -10.63 5.93
#